data_AF-A0A519K8F7-F1
#
_entry.id   AF-A0A519K8F7-F1
#
_cell.length_a   1.000
_cell.length_b   1.000
_cell.length_c   1.000
_cell.angle_alpha   90.00
_cell.angle_beta   90.00
_cell.angle_gamma   90.00
#
_symmetry.space_group_name_H-M   'P 1'
#
loop_
_entity.id
_entity.type
_entity.pdbx_description
1 polymer ?
#
loop_
_entity_poly.entity_id
_entity_poly.type
_entity_poly.pdbx_seq_one_letter_code
_entity_poly.pdbx_strand_id
1 'polypeptide(L)'
;FGPYVETMPLDADKPKRSSLPKGWSPASLELEQALRLLALPREVGVHPEDGKLITAGLGRYGPFVLHAGTYANVSDIDEVFEVGLNRAVALLAEKRAGRPGRGSAVAPLKELGEHPEDKAPVQVMAGRFGPYVKWGKVNATLPKGTAPEDMTLEAALPLLAERAAKAPAAKTKKAPAAKKAAAPKKAAAKKPAAKKAPAKKKAAAEE
;
A
#
# COMPACT_ATOMS: atom_id res chain seq x y z
N PHE A 1 9.29 4.14 11.08
CA PHE A 1 8.84 5.39 11.72
C PHE A 1 10.03 6.33 11.69
N GLY A 2 9.90 7.46 11.00
CA GLY A 2 10.94 8.48 10.88
C GLY A 2 10.66 9.68 11.79
N PRO A 3 11.46 10.75 11.71
CA PRO A 3 11.21 11.98 12.46
C PRO A 3 9.84 12.58 12.09
N TYR A 4 9.20 13.27 13.03
CA TYR A 4 7.88 13.90 12.86
C TYR A 4 7.80 15.22 13.65
N VAL A 5 6.88 16.09 13.26
CA VAL A 5 6.44 17.28 14.00
C VAL A 5 5.13 16.99 14.72
N GLU A 6 4.94 17.59 15.88
CA GLU A 6 3.78 17.41 16.74
C GLU A 6 3.39 18.72 17.43
N THR A 7 2.10 18.94 17.68
CA THR A 7 1.57 20.11 18.40
C THR A 7 1.64 19.92 19.93
N MET A 8 2.02 20.97 20.67
CA MET A 8 1.92 21.03 22.13
C MET A 8 0.59 21.68 22.60
N PRO A 9 0.05 21.32 23.78
CA PRO A 9 0.59 20.38 24.78
C PRO A 9 0.37 18.90 24.39
N LEU A 10 1.29 18.03 24.82
CA LEU A 10 1.27 16.59 24.53
C LEU A 10 0.04 15.87 25.13
N ASP A 11 -0.59 16.46 26.15
CA ASP A 11 -1.75 15.91 26.86
C ASP A 11 -3.09 16.15 26.16
N ALA A 12 -3.10 16.77 24.98
CA ALA A 12 -4.31 16.82 24.16
C ALA A 12 -4.68 15.39 23.72
N ASP A 13 -5.95 14.99 23.84
CA ASP A 13 -6.42 13.62 23.53
C ASP A 13 -5.98 13.08 22.15
N LYS A 14 -5.71 13.96 21.17
CA LYS A 14 -5.11 13.63 19.86
C LYS A 14 -4.21 14.75 19.35
N PRO A 15 -2.90 14.74 19.66
CA PRO A 15 -1.98 15.74 19.12
C PRO A 15 -1.88 15.55 17.60
N LYS A 16 -1.94 16.67 16.86
CA LYS A 16 -1.72 16.67 15.41
C LYS A 16 -0.25 16.37 15.17
N ARG A 17 -0.01 15.39 14.31
CA ARG A 17 1.33 14.92 13.96
C ARG A 17 1.48 14.90 12.46
N SER A 18 2.66 15.25 11.97
CA SER A 18 3.02 15.14 10.56
C SER A 18 4.43 14.61 10.43
N SER A 19 4.64 13.64 9.53
CA SER A 19 5.96 13.05 9.34
C SER A 19 6.86 14.01 8.55
N LEU A 20 8.14 14.05 8.89
CA LEU A 20 9.10 14.79 8.09
C LEU A 20 9.28 14.13 6.71
N PRO A 21 9.36 14.94 5.64
CA PRO A 21 9.73 14.44 4.33
C PRO A 21 11.12 13.83 4.28
N LYS A 22 11.36 12.99 3.26
CA LYS A 22 12.67 12.38 3.05
C LYS A 22 13.68 13.45 2.62
N GLY A 23 14.77 13.60 3.38
CA GLY A 23 15.84 14.56 3.08
C GLY A 23 15.83 15.79 4.00
N TRP A 24 14.76 16.01 4.76
CA TRP A 24 14.73 17.08 5.76
C TRP A 24 15.40 16.63 7.06
N SER A 25 16.22 17.50 7.64
CA SER A 25 16.84 17.28 8.94
C SER A 25 15.98 17.93 10.04
N PRO A 26 15.73 17.24 11.16
CA PRO A 26 15.06 17.86 12.31
C PRO A 26 15.79 19.11 12.85
N ALA A 27 17.11 19.17 12.67
CA ALA A 27 17.93 20.28 13.16
C ALA A 27 17.83 21.54 12.28
N SER A 28 17.42 21.41 11.02
CA SER A 28 17.29 22.53 10.06
C SER A 28 15.84 22.98 9.87
N LEU A 29 14.92 22.46 10.69
CA LEU A 29 13.48 22.63 10.48
C LEU A 29 12.99 23.85 11.25
N GLU A 30 12.50 24.85 10.52
CA GLU A 30 11.96 26.09 11.08
C GLU A 30 10.49 25.96 11.51
N LEU A 31 10.06 26.80 12.46
CA LEU A 31 8.69 26.79 12.97
C LEU A 31 7.64 26.91 11.86
N GLU A 32 7.86 27.80 10.90
CA GLU A 32 6.94 28.01 9.77
C GLU A 32 6.78 26.74 8.92
N GLN A 33 7.88 26.03 8.68
CA GLN A 33 7.86 24.76 7.94
C GLN A 33 7.13 23.67 8.72
N ALA A 34 7.32 23.62 10.05
CA ALA A 34 6.60 22.69 10.92
C ALA A 34 5.08 22.95 10.88
N LEU A 35 4.67 24.22 10.94
CA LEU A 35 3.26 24.60 10.86
C LEU A 35 2.64 24.23 9.51
N ARG A 36 3.37 24.42 8.39
CA ARG A 36 2.92 23.96 7.06
C ARG A 36 2.72 22.45 7.02
N LEU A 37 3.64 21.67 7.59
CA LEU A 37 3.52 20.21 7.66
C LEU A 37 2.33 19.76 8.51
N LEU A 38 2.04 20.45 9.62
CA LEU A 38 0.91 20.16 10.51
C LEU A 38 -0.45 20.57 9.94
N ALA A 39 -0.46 21.47 8.94
CA ALA A 39 -1.66 21.87 8.21
C ALA A 39 -2.10 20.85 7.15
N LEU A 40 -1.24 19.89 6.79
CA LEU A 40 -1.63 18.78 5.93
C LEU A 40 -2.61 17.86 6.68
N PRO A 41 -3.61 17.27 5.99
CA PRO A 41 -3.85 17.30 4.54
C PRO A 41 -4.48 18.61 4.03
N ARG A 42 -3.93 19.17 2.94
CA ARG A 42 -4.43 20.39 2.29
C ARG A 42 -5.50 20.06 1.25
N GLU A 43 -6.58 20.82 1.23
CA GLU A 43 -7.58 20.76 0.17
C GLU A 43 -7.10 21.57 -1.05
N VAL A 44 -7.04 20.93 -2.21
CA VAL A 44 -6.60 21.57 -3.46
C VAL A 44 -7.80 22.13 -4.22
N GLY A 45 -8.91 21.40 -4.22
CA GLY A 45 -10.14 21.79 -4.91
C GLY A 45 -10.99 20.58 -5.28
N VAL A 46 -12.05 20.84 -6.04
CA VAL A 46 -13.00 19.82 -6.50
C VAL A 46 -12.59 19.36 -7.91
N HIS A 47 -12.54 18.04 -8.12
CA HIS A 47 -12.21 17.48 -9.42
C HIS A 47 -13.32 17.78 -10.45
N PRO A 48 -12.99 18.24 -11.67
CA PRO A 48 -13.98 18.71 -12.64
C PRO A 48 -14.90 17.61 -13.18
N GLU A 49 -14.44 16.37 -13.25
CA GLU A 49 -15.23 15.26 -13.82
C GLU A 49 -16.22 14.61 -12.85
N ASP A 50 -15.85 14.42 -11.58
CA ASP A 50 -16.65 13.63 -10.64
C ASP A 50 -17.08 14.41 -9.39
N GLY A 51 -16.72 15.70 -9.29
CA GLY A 51 -17.15 16.58 -8.21
C GLY A 51 -16.58 16.22 -6.83
N LYS A 52 -15.60 15.32 -6.73
CA LYS A 52 -15.02 14.92 -5.44
C LYS A 52 -13.82 15.79 -5.07
N LEU A 53 -13.60 15.96 -3.77
CA LEU A 53 -12.45 16.71 -3.27
C LEU A 53 -11.14 16.02 -3.61
N ILE A 54 -10.18 16.85 -4.01
CA ILE A 54 -8.79 16.51 -4.18
C ILE A 54 -8.02 17.04 -2.98
N THR A 55 -7.24 16.17 -2.37
CA THR A 55 -6.47 16.47 -1.17
C THR A 55 -4.99 16.18 -1.39
N ALA A 56 -4.12 17.11 -1.01
CA ALA A 56 -2.67 16.94 -1.05
C ALA A 56 -2.11 16.63 0.34
N GLY A 57 -1.11 15.75 0.41
CA GLY A 57 -0.53 15.34 1.69
C GLY A 57 0.78 14.56 1.56
N LEU A 58 1.29 14.14 2.72
CA LEU A 58 2.52 13.35 2.84
C LEU A 58 2.20 11.94 3.33
N GLY A 59 2.74 10.94 2.64
CA GLY A 59 2.52 9.53 2.93
C GLY A 59 3.81 8.73 2.99
N ARG A 60 3.68 7.42 3.19
CA ARG A 60 4.83 6.50 3.30
C ARG A 60 5.76 6.49 2.07
N TYR A 61 5.22 6.83 0.91
CA TYR A 61 5.93 6.84 -0.38
C TYR A 61 6.32 8.26 -0.81
N GLY A 62 6.23 9.23 0.10
CA GLY A 62 6.49 10.63 -0.17
C GLY A 62 5.23 11.45 -0.45
N PRO A 63 5.40 12.64 -1.05
CA PRO A 63 4.33 13.57 -1.36
C PRO A 63 3.32 13.00 -2.35
N PHE A 64 2.02 13.25 -2.11
CA PHE A 64 0.95 12.73 -2.95
C PHE A 64 -0.28 13.63 -3.03
N VAL A 65 -1.05 13.42 -4.09
CA VAL A 65 -2.41 13.89 -4.27
C VAL A 65 -3.37 12.71 -4.21
N LEU A 66 -4.46 12.85 -3.46
CA LEU A 66 -5.51 11.86 -3.28
C LEU A 66 -6.82 12.39 -3.86
N HIS A 67 -7.45 11.53 -4.64
CA HIS A 67 -8.79 11.75 -5.17
C HIS A 67 -9.52 10.41 -5.29
N ALA A 68 -10.72 10.30 -4.70
CA ALA A 68 -11.58 9.11 -4.82
C ALA A 68 -10.87 7.75 -4.57
N GLY A 69 -9.89 7.69 -3.67
CA GLY A 69 -9.08 6.50 -3.38
C GLY A 69 -7.89 6.27 -4.33
N THR A 70 -7.70 7.12 -5.33
CA THR A 70 -6.54 7.13 -6.22
C THR A 70 -5.45 8.03 -5.66
N TYR A 71 -4.23 7.49 -5.54
CA TYR A 71 -3.05 8.22 -5.07
C TYR A 71 -2.10 8.48 -6.23
N ALA A 72 -1.92 9.75 -6.58
CA ALA A 72 -0.89 10.21 -7.50
C ALA A 72 0.31 10.75 -6.71
N ASN A 73 1.51 10.30 -7.05
CA ASN A 73 2.73 10.74 -6.39
C ASN A 73 3.17 12.07 -7.01
N VAL A 74 3.62 12.99 -6.18
CA VAL A 74 4.22 14.25 -6.60
C VAL A 74 5.74 14.10 -6.55
N SER A 75 6.46 14.83 -7.40
CA SER A 75 7.92 14.71 -7.49
C SER A 75 8.62 15.43 -6.33
N ASP A 76 8.09 16.60 -5.94
CA ASP A 76 8.68 17.46 -4.93
C ASP A 76 7.76 17.64 -3.71
N ILE A 77 8.38 17.98 -2.58
CA ILE A 77 7.72 18.28 -1.30
C ILE A 77 7.06 19.65 -1.38
N ASP A 78 7.72 20.65 -1.95
CA ASP A 78 7.19 22.00 -2.09
C ASP A 78 5.96 22.02 -3.01
N GLU A 79 5.95 21.13 -4.01
CA GLU A 79 4.81 20.96 -4.91
C GLU A 79 3.55 20.49 -4.14
N VAL A 80 3.63 19.76 -3.02
CA VAL A 80 2.43 19.44 -2.21
C VAL A 80 1.77 20.68 -1.63
N PHE A 81 2.56 21.69 -1.32
CA PHE A 81 2.05 22.92 -0.76
C PHE A 81 1.56 23.89 -1.82
N GLU A 82 2.05 23.82 -3.05
CA GLU A 82 1.69 24.78 -4.12
C GLU A 82 0.82 24.18 -5.23
N VAL A 83 0.60 22.86 -5.24
CA VAL A 83 -0.13 22.17 -6.32
C VAL A 83 -1.54 22.76 -6.50
N GLY A 84 -1.80 23.24 -7.72
CA GLY A 84 -3.11 23.68 -8.15
C GLY A 84 -3.97 22.56 -8.73
N LEU A 85 -5.26 22.84 -8.92
CA LEU A 85 -6.25 21.88 -9.41
C LEU A 85 -5.85 21.25 -10.76
N ASN A 86 -5.41 22.05 -11.72
CA ASN A 86 -5.04 21.57 -13.07
C ASN A 86 -3.90 20.54 -13.01
N ARG A 87 -2.88 20.82 -12.20
CA ARG A 87 -1.72 19.93 -12.01
C ARG A 87 -2.13 18.65 -11.28
N ALA A 88 -2.95 18.77 -10.25
CA ALA A 88 -3.47 17.63 -9.50
C ALA A 88 -4.29 16.68 -10.39
N VAL A 89 -5.19 17.22 -11.23
CA VAL A 89 -5.98 16.44 -12.20
C VAL A 89 -5.07 15.74 -13.21
N ALA A 90 -4.06 16.45 -13.74
CA ALA A 90 -3.11 15.85 -14.67
C ALA A 90 -2.35 14.65 -14.05
N LEU A 91 -1.85 14.80 -12.82
CA LEU A 91 -1.15 13.73 -12.11
C LEU A 91 -2.06 12.52 -11.82
N LEU A 92 -3.33 12.77 -11.50
CA LEU A 92 -4.33 11.73 -11.29
C LEU A 92 -4.69 11.01 -12.60
N ALA A 93 -4.81 11.75 -13.71
CA ALA A 93 -5.03 11.21 -15.03
C ALA A 93 -3.86 10.34 -15.50
N GLU A 94 -2.61 10.81 -15.35
CA GLU A 94 -1.40 10.03 -15.64
C GLU A 94 -1.33 8.75 -14.80
N LYS A 95 -1.69 8.84 -13.52
CA LYS A 95 -1.72 7.68 -12.64
C LYS A 95 -2.76 6.65 -13.07
N ARG A 96 -3.96 7.12 -13.47
CA ARG A 96 -5.09 6.29 -13.92
C ARG A 96 -4.83 5.69 -15.30
N ALA A 97 -4.21 6.44 -16.21
CA ALA A 97 -3.74 5.99 -17.52
C ALA A 97 -2.61 4.93 -17.39
N GLY A 98 -1.98 4.86 -16.22
CA GLY A 98 -1.06 3.80 -15.87
C GLY A 98 0.35 4.15 -16.33
N ARG A 99 1.25 4.24 -15.34
CA ARG A 99 2.69 4.19 -15.59
C ARG A 99 3.00 2.88 -16.36
N PRO A 100 3.62 2.90 -17.54
CA PRO A 100 3.87 1.73 -18.40
C PRO A 100 4.93 0.74 -17.85
N GLY A 101 4.92 0.45 -16.54
CA GLY A 101 5.99 -0.30 -15.90
C GLY A 101 5.60 -1.21 -14.73
N ARG A 102 4.31 -1.30 -14.35
CA ARG A 102 3.88 -2.17 -13.23
C ARG A 102 2.73 -3.11 -13.57
N GLY A 103 2.79 -3.71 -14.76
CA GLY A 103 1.84 -4.74 -15.17
C GLY A 103 0.76 -4.25 -16.13
N SER A 104 0.97 -3.12 -16.82
CA SER A 104 0.33 -2.96 -18.13
C SER A 104 0.70 -4.20 -18.94
N ALA A 105 -0.28 -4.88 -19.49
CA ALA A 105 -0.05 -6.00 -20.38
C ALA A 105 0.86 -5.50 -21.51
N VAL A 106 2.16 -5.76 -21.38
CA VAL A 106 3.12 -5.48 -22.44
C VAL A 106 2.63 -6.32 -23.61
N ALA A 107 2.39 -5.68 -24.76
CA ALA A 107 1.94 -6.40 -25.94
C ALA A 107 2.85 -7.62 -26.16
N PRO A 108 2.29 -8.81 -26.47
CA PRO A 108 3.09 -9.98 -26.79
C PRO A 108 4.08 -9.65 -27.91
N LEU A 109 5.34 -10.03 -27.73
CA LEU A 109 6.36 -9.93 -28.76
C LEU A 109 6.04 -10.87 -29.93
N LYS A 110 5.50 -12.06 -29.62
CA LYS A 110 5.10 -13.07 -30.60
C LYS A 110 4.04 -13.99 -29.98
N GLU A 111 2.98 -14.28 -30.72
CA GLU A 111 2.02 -15.33 -30.33
C GLU A 111 2.43 -16.64 -31.00
N LEU A 112 2.64 -17.69 -30.21
CA LEU A 112 3.11 -19.00 -30.70
C LEU A 112 1.95 -19.96 -31.00
N GLY A 113 0.71 -19.56 -30.72
CA GLY A 113 -0.49 -20.36 -30.94
C GLY A 113 -1.00 -21.05 -29.67
N GLU A 114 -1.74 -22.14 -29.83
CA GLU A 114 -2.38 -22.90 -28.75
C GLU A 114 -1.48 -24.03 -28.22
N HIS A 115 -1.47 -24.24 -26.90
CA HIS A 115 -0.76 -25.37 -26.29
C HIS A 115 -1.46 -26.70 -26.63
N PRO A 116 -0.75 -27.78 -26.99
CA PRO A 116 -1.37 -29.04 -27.41
C PRO A 116 -2.18 -29.75 -26.31
N GLU A 117 -1.87 -29.52 -25.03
CA GLU A 117 -2.61 -30.14 -23.91
C GLU A 117 -3.93 -29.43 -23.59
N ASP A 118 -3.92 -28.09 -23.51
CA ASP A 118 -5.04 -27.32 -22.95
C ASP A 118 -5.66 -26.31 -23.96
N LYS A 119 -5.15 -26.26 -25.19
CA LYS A 119 -5.48 -25.26 -26.23
C LYS A 119 -5.35 -23.79 -25.78
N ALA A 120 -4.70 -23.54 -24.65
CA ALA A 120 -4.52 -22.19 -24.13
C ALA A 120 -3.44 -21.43 -24.92
N PRO A 121 -3.59 -20.11 -25.12
CA PRO A 121 -2.66 -19.32 -25.91
C PRO A 121 -1.28 -19.25 -25.25
N VAL A 122 -0.25 -19.50 -26.05
CA VAL A 122 1.16 -19.40 -25.71
C VAL A 122 1.72 -18.13 -26.33
N GLN A 123 2.26 -17.24 -25.49
CA GLN A 123 2.70 -15.91 -25.92
C GLN A 123 4.12 -15.62 -25.42
N VAL A 124 4.97 -15.06 -26.27
CA VAL A 124 6.27 -14.51 -25.88
C VAL A 124 6.08 -13.07 -25.44
N MET A 125 6.56 -12.72 -24.25
CA MET A 125 6.43 -11.37 -23.67
C MET A 125 7.81 -10.84 -23.24
N ALA A 126 7.98 -9.52 -23.24
CA ALA A 126 9.17 -8.87 -22.68
C ALA A 126 9.06 -8.76 -21.15
N GLY A 127 10.05 -9.26 -20.43
CA GLY A 127 10.11 -9.22 -18.97
C GLY A 127 11.31 -8.45 -18.41
N ARG A 128 11.27 -8.14 -17.12
CA ARG A 128 12.39 -7.48 -16.39
C ARG A 128 13.71 -8.24 -16.51
N PHE A 129 13.64 -9.56 -16.61
CA PHE A 129 14.80 -10.47 -16.65
C PHE A 129 15.12 -10.98 -18.08
N GLY A 130 14.49 -10.40 -19.10
CA GLY A 130 14.59 -10.84 -20.49
C GLY A 130 13.26 -11.40 -21.04
N PRO A 131 13.21 -11.78 -22.32
CA PRO A 131 12.04 -12.38 -22.95
C PRO A 131 11.63 -13.67 -22.24
N TYR A 132 10.32 -13.92 -22.15
CA TYR A 132 9.78 -15.14 -21.58
C TYR A 132 8.55 -15.61 -22.35
N VAL A 133 8.33 -16.93 -22.40
CA VAL A 133 7.09 -17.53 -22.87
C VAL A 133 6.12 -17.63 -21.69
N LYS A 134 4.88 -17.22 -21.91
CA LYS A 134 3.77 -17.32 -20.98
C LYS A 134 2.73 -18.28 -21.54
N TRP A 135 2.34 -19.23 -20.70
CA TRP A 135 1.22 -20.12 -20.94
C TRP A 135 0.36 -20.17 -19.67
N GLY A 136 -0.83 -19.57 -19.72
CA GLY A 136 -1.70 -19.43 -18.55
C GLY A 136 -1.02 -18.77 -17.35
N LYS A 137 -0.69 -19.57 -16.33
CA LYS A 137 0.01 -19.17 -15.09
C LYS A 137 1.51 -19.47 -15.10
N VAL A 138 1.99 -20.24 -16.07
CA VAL A 138 3.39 -20.67 -16.18
C VAL A 138 4.17 -19.66 -17.02
N ASN A 139 5.35 -19.27 -16.53
CA ASN A 139 6.25 -18.37 -17.23
C ASN A 139 7.63 -19.02 -17.36
N ALA A 140 8.08 -19.24 -18.60
CA ALA A 140 9.39 -19.80 -18.92
C ALA A 140 10.28 -18.76 -19.57
N THR A 141 11.40 -18.43 -18.92
CA THR A 141 12.38 -17.47 -19.45
C THR A 141 13.08 -18.06 -20.68
N LEU A 142 13.25 -17.29 -21.75
CA LEU A 142 14.00 -17.72 -22.93
C LEU A 142 15.49 -17.86 -22.59
N PRO A 143 16.21 -18.81 -23.21
CA PRO A 143 17.67 -18.89 -23.13
C PRO A 143 18.32 -17.59 -23.58
N LYS A 144 19.42 -17.20 -22.90
CA LYS A 144 20.19 -16.00 -23.26
C LYS A 144 20.81 -16.19 -24.64
N GLY A 145 20.38 -15.40 -25.62
CA GLY A 145 20.87 -15.46 -27.00
C GLY A 145 19.82 -15.92 -28.02
N THR A 146 18.68 -16.46 -27.58
CA THR A 146 17.54 -16.73 -28.49
C THR A 146 16.69 -15.48 -28.62
N ALA A 147 16.49 -15.00 -29.85
CA ALA A 147 15.61 -13.88 -30.11
C ALA A 147 14.15 -14.28 -29.83
N PRO A 148 13.32 -13.38 -29.28
CA PRO A 148 11.89 -13.65 -29.05
C PRO A 148 11.13 -13.97 -30.35
N GLU A 149 11.65 -13.51 -31.49
CA GLU A 149 11.08 -13.70 -32.82
C GLU A 149 11.37 -15.10 -33.39
N ASP A 150 12.50 -15.70 -33.04
CA ASP A 150 12.88 -17.04 -33.52
C ASP A 150 12.25 -18.17 -32.72
N MET A 151 11.62 -17.86 -31.59
CA MET A 151 11.01 -18.87 -30.74
C MET A 151 9.80 -19.50 -31.45
N THR A 152 9.73 -20.83 -31.41
CA THR A 152 8.63 -21.63 -31.98
C THR A 152 7.86 -22.33 -30.87
N LEU A 153 6.63 -22.77 -31.17
CA LEU A 153 5.80 -23.52 -30.22
C LEU A 153 6.56 -24.76 -29.72
N GLU A 154 7.16 -25.53 -30.63
CA GLU A 154 7.88 -26.78 -30.32
C GLU A 154 9.06 -26.58 -29.36
N ALA A 155 9.82 -25.49 -29.50
CA ALA A 155 10.93 -25.18 -28.59
C ALA A 155 10.44 -24.61 -27.25
N ALA A 156 9.25 -24.00 -27.21
CA ALA A 156 8.64 -23.47 -26.00
C ALA A 156 8.00 -24.54 -25.11
N LEU A 157 7.42 -25.60 -25.69
CA LEU A 157 6.80 -26.71 -24.95
C LEU A 157 7.72 -27.34 -23.89
N PRO A 158 8.96 -27.76 -24.20
CA PRO A 158 9.83 -28.36 -23.19
C PRO A 158 10.21 -27.36 -22.09
N LEU A 159 10.44 -26.09 -22.43
CA LEU A 159 10.76 -25.04 -21.46
C LEU A 159 9.56 -24.75 -20.52
N LEU A 160 8.35 -24.77 -21.06
CA LEU A 160 7.12 -24.61 -20.29
C LEU A 160 6.85 -25.82 -19.41
N ALA A 161 7.02 -27.04 -19.91
CA ALA A 161 6.86 -28.27 -19.14
C ALA A 161 7.89 -28.35 -18.00
N GLU A 162 9.15 -28.03 -18.26
CA GLU A 162 10.18 -27.94 -17.22
C GLU A 162 9.84 -26.89 -16.16
N ARG A 163 9.33 -25.73 -16.58
CA ARG A 163 8.95 -24.65 -15.66
C ARG A 163 7.63 -24.88 -14.95
N ALA A 164 6.72 -25.67 -15.51
CA ALA A 164 5.51 -26.16 -14.85
C ALA A 164 5.87 -27.22 -13.80
N ALA A 165 6.79 -28.13 -14.12
CA ALA A 165 7.30 -29.14 -13.18
C ALA A 165 8.17 -28.52 -12.06
N LYS A 166 8.98 -27.52 -12.41
CA LYS A 166 9.81 -26.75 -11.45
C LYS A 166 9.06 -25.54 -10.88
N ALA A 167 7.79 -25.32 -11.25
CA ALA A 167 7.02 -24.23 -10.69
C ALA A 167 7.00 -24.46 -9.18
N PRO A 168 7.35 -23.46 -8.36
CA PRO A 168 7.17 -23.60 -6.93
C PRO A 168 5.68 -23.87 -6.74
N ALA A 169 5.33 -25.09 -6.30
CA ALA A 169 4.02 -25.40 -5.79
C ALA A 169 3.61 -24.18 -4.99
N ALA A 170 2.54 -23.51 -5.44
CA ALA A 170 2.13 -22.23 -4.88
C ALA A 170 2.29 -22.36 -3.38
N LYS A 171 3.20 -21.58 -2.78
CA LYS A 171 3.30 -21.53 -1.33
C LYS A 171 1.89 -21.14 -0.92
N THR A 172 1.09 -22.13 -0.54
CA THR A 172 -0.14 -21.94 0.18
C THR A 172 0.30 -20.98 1.25
N LYS A 173 -0.23 -19.75 1.19
CA LYS A 173 0.00 -18.77 2.23
C LYS A 173 -0.26 -19.55 3.49
N LYS A 174 0.80 -19.81 4.27
CA LYS A 174 0.68 -20.44 5.57
C LYS A 174 -0.37 -19.57 6.24
N ALA A 175 -1.54 -20.15 6.49
CA ALA A 175 -2.62 -19.46 7.19
C ALA A 175 -1.95 -18.78 8.39
N PRO A 176 -2.20 -17.48 8.64
CA PRO A 176 -1.61 -16.83 9.80
C PRO A 176 -1.92 -17.74 10.98
N ALA A 177 -0.86 -18.24 11.61
CA ALA A 177 -0.98 -19.13 12.74
C ALA A 177 -2.01 -18.50 13.67
N ALA A 178 -3.12 -19.21 13.89
CA ALA A 178 -4.16 -18.78 14.79
C ALA A 178 -3.46 -18.28 16.04
N LYS A 179 -3.64 -16.98 16.36
CA LYS A 179 -3.13 -16.41 17.60
C LYS A 179 -3.59 -17.36 18.69
N LYS A 180 -2.62 -18.05 19.31
CA LYS A 180 -2.85 -18.85 20.50
C LYS A 180 -3.57 -17.92 21.47
N ALA A 181 -4.84 -18.20 21.69
CA ALA A 181 -5.66 -17.47 22.64
C ALA A 181 -4.87 -17.40 23.94
N ALA A 182 -4.64 -16.18 24.42
CA ALA A 182 -4.05 -15.96 25.72
C ALA A 182 -4.90 -16.73 26.73
N ALA A 183 -4.29 -17.72 27.37
CA ALA A 183 -4.93 -18.44 28.47
C ALA A 183 -5.37 -17.38 29.50
N PRO A 184 -6.65 -17.38 29.91
CA PRO A 184 -7.12 -16.43 30.91
C PRO A 184 -6.34 -16.68 32.20
N LYS A 185 -5.57 -15.69 32.64
CA LYS A 185 -4.97 -15.71 33.97
C LYS A 185 -6.11 -15.74 34.99
N LYS A 186 -6.25 -16.94 35.56
CA LYS A 186 -7.04 -17.35 36.71
C LYS A 186 -7.17 -16.21 37.72
N ALA A 187 -8.41 -15.76 37.89
CA ALA A 187 -8.83 -14.92 39.00
C ALA A 187 -8.45 -15.61 40.32
N ALA A 188 -7.66 -14.92 41.14
CA ALA A 188 -7.32 -15.39 42.48
C ALA A 188 -8.61 -15.43 43.31
N ALA A 189 -8.94 -16.62 43.79
CA ALA A 189 -10.09 -16.91 44.61
C ALA A 189 -10.02 -16.15 45.94
N LYS A 190 -11.11 -15.44 46.24
CA LYS A 190 -11.40 -14.90 47.57
C LYS A 190 -11.58 -16.05 48.56
N LYS A 191 -10.88 -15.99 49.71
CA LYS A 191 -11.22 -16.76 50.92
C LYS A 191 -11.94 -15.82 51.91
N PRO A 192 -12.93 -16.29 52.70
CA PRO A 192 -14.04 -15.45 53.15
C PRO A 192 -13.96 -15.00 54.63
N ALA A 193 -14.79 -13.98 54.90
CA ALA A 193 -15.54 -13.66 56.11
C ALA A 193 -14.82 -13.25 57.41
N ALA A 194 -15.09 -12.01 57.83
CA ALA A 194 -15.51 -11.73 59.20
C ALA A 194 -16.59 -10.63 59.19
N LYS A 195 -17.76 -10.98 59.72
CA LYS A 195 -18.93 -10.12 59.91
C LYS A 195 -18.63 -9.03 60.96
N LYS A 196 -19.10 -7.80 60.74
CA LYS A 196 -19.65 -6.97 61.84
C LYS A 196 -20.76 -6.05 61.31
N ALA A 197 -21.73 -5.86 62.20
CA ALA A 197 -23.13 -5.53 62.00
C ALA A 197 -23.43 -4.06 61.59
N PRO A 198 -24.66 -3.74 61.13
CA PRO A 198 -25.04 -2.45 60.56
C PRO A 198 -25.49 -1.47 61.65
N ALA A 199 -25.14 -0.18 61.49
CA ALA A 199 -25.73 0.91 62.26
C ALA A 199 -26.42 1.92 61.31
N LYS A 200 -27.59 2.36 61.78
CA LYS A 200 -28.71 2.98 61.09
C LYS A 200 -28.45 4.37 60.47
N LYS A 201 -29.26 4.65 59.43
CA LYS A 201 -29.74 5.96 58.97
C LYS A 201 -29.97 6.98 60.10
N LYS A 202 -29.66 8.25 59.81
CA LYS A 202 -30.53 9.37 60.17
C LYS A 202 -30.53 10.41 59.03
N ALA A 203 -31.72 10.87 58.68
CA ALA A 203 -32.02 11.92 57.71
C ALA A 203 -32.46 13.20 58.45
N ALA A 204 -32.53 14.31 57.70
CA ALA A 204 -33.10 15.64 58.01
C ALA A 204 -32.25 16.54 58.95
N ALA A 205 -32.19 17.87 58.85
CA ALA A 205 -32.92 18.91 58.10
C ALA A 205 -31.95 20.13 57.93
N GLU A 206 -32.04 20.98 56.89
CA GLU A 206 -32.66 22.34 56.92
C GLU A 206 -32.19 23.25 58.07
N GLU A 207 -31.27 24.19 57.78
CA GLU A 207 -31.46 25.66 57.73
C GLU A 207 -30.17 26.30 57.17
#